data_AF-A0A2E9QGL3-F1
#
_entry.id   AF-A0A2E9QGL3-F1
#
_cell.length_a   1.000
_cell.length_b   1.000
_cell.length_c   1.000
_cell.angle_alpha   90.00
_cell.angle_beta   90.00
_cell.angle_gamma   90.00
#
_symmetry.space_group_name_H-M   'P 1'
#
loop_
_entity.id
_entity.type
_entity.pdbx_description
1 polymer ?
#
loop_
_entity_poly.entity_id
_entity_poly.type
_entity_poly.pdbx_seq_one_letter_code
_entity_poly.pdbx_strand_id
1 'polypeptide(L)'
;MGMMGASLAASLRKQKDPPSVTGVVRSESSKKWILDNNLADEALAIPEFKQYSLEIRKYDLIVLGMPIAANGRLLTELAPLYGESRWANGGRSSGDSPDPSAGSESSPLKRPAENDSDSASDSALPLITDMSSTRTFLEEVASRHPELTFIGSHPMCGSEDAGPSAFRDRLFQDRLVILIRSTLRPSEPESTYEKLRIFWASVGSRVSELNEVDHDLVLAYLSHAPHLVSSLLATVTAKRPEVARINGESPIPITGGGLRDMLRIAGSNPEMWQDILTTNRKYILESLKDFRNGLDELIQTVETDSLDWWSDWQNRSRKYRNEICGYEEDR
;
A
#
# COMPACT_ATOMS: atom_id res chain seq x y z
N MET A 1 12.78 2.84 -4.18
CA MET A 1 13.23 2.90 -2.78
C MET A 1 13.28 4.36 -2.33
N GLY A 2 12.11 4.93 -2.00
CA GLY A 2 12.00 6.19 -1.26
C GLY A 2 12.02 5.94 0.25
N MET A 3 11.43 6.84 1.05
CA MET A 3 11.37 6.72 2.52
C MET A 3 10.79 5.37 2.98
N MET A 4 9.63 4.95 2.43
CA MET A 4 8.98 3.68 2.80
C MET A 4 9.85 2.47 2.49
N GLY A 5 10.39 2.40 1.26
CA GLY A 5 11.25 1.29 0.83
C GLY A 5 12.58 1.22 1.60
N ALA A 6 13.19 2.38 1.88
CA ALA A 6 14.41 2.46 2.69
C ALA A 6 14.15 2.04 4.14
N SER A 7 12.99 2.42 4.70
CA SER A 7 12.57 2.01 6.04
C SER A 7 12.31 0.50 6.11
N LEU A 8 11.74 -0.08 5.04
CA LEU A 8 11.48 -1.51 4.95
C LEU A 8 12.81 -2.27 4.89
N ALA A 9 13.72 -1.84 4.03
CA ALA A 9 15.04 -2.43 3.94
C ALA A 9 15.83 -2.32 5.26
N ALA A 10 15.81 -1.16 5.92
CA ALA A 10 16.41 -0.98 7.24
C ALA A 10 15.81 -1.92 8.30
N SER A 11 14.50 -2.17 8.24
CA SER A 11 13.82 -3.12 9.13
C SER A 11 14.24 -4.56 8.84
N LEU A 12 14.35 -4.94 7.57
CA LEU A 12 14.81 -6.26 7.13
C LEU A 12 16.27 -6.52 7.55
N ARG A 13 17.16 -5.53 7.45
CA ARG A 13 18.57 -5.65 7.85
C ARG A 13 18.78 -5.95 9.34
N LYS A 14 17.78 -5.71 10.18
CA LYS A 14 17.83 -6.03 11.62
C LYS A 14 17.46 -7.47 11.94
N GLN A 15 16.96 -8.22 10.96
CA GLN A 15 16.63 -9.62 11.15
C GLN A 15 17.90 -10.45 11.36
N LYS A 16 17.74 -11.60 12.03
CA LYS A 16 18.86 -12.52 12.32
C LYS A 16 19.51 -13.04 11.03
N ASP A 17 18.69 -13.29 10.01
CA ASP A 17 19.09 -13.73 8.67
C ASP A 17 18.43 -12.81 7.64
N PRO A 18 19.02 -11.63 7.38
CA PRO A 18 18.40 -10.63 6.53
C PRO A 18 18.43 -11.09 5.06
N PRO A 19 17.34 -10.91 4.30
CA PRO A 19 17.33 -11.23 2.88
C PRO A 19 18.29 -10.33 2.09
N SER A 20 18.71 -10.80 0.92
CA SER A 20 19.36 -9.93 -0.08
C SER A 20 18.35 -8.92 -0.63
N VAL A 21 18.75 -7.66 -0.74
CA VAL A 21 17.89 -6.55 -1.17
C VAL A 21 18.50 -5.86 -2.37
N THR A 22 17.75 -5.80 -3.48
CA THR A 22 18.03 -4.90 -4.61
C THR A 22 17.10 -3.69 -4.57
N GLY A 23 17.67 -2.49 -4.47
CA GLY A 23 16.91 -1.23 -4.40
C GLY A 23 16.82 -0.50 -5.74
N VAL A 24 15.61 -0.31 -6.29
CA VAL A 24 15.40 0.55 -7.47
C VAL A 24 15.14 1.99 -7.04
N VAL A 25 15.88 2.97 -7.54
CA VAL A 25 15.83 4.39 -7.09
C VAL A 25 15.77 5.37 -8.25
N ARG A 26 15.35 6.61 -7.98
CA ARG A 26 15.14 7.63 -9.03
C ARG A 26 16.40 8.21 -9.68
N SER A 27 17.56 8.08 -9.05
CA SER A 27 18.78 8.80 -9.47
C SER A 27 20.05 8.12 -8.95
N GLU A 28 21.17 8.35 -9.64
CA GLU A 28 22.51 7.90 -9.23
C GLU A 28 22.89 8.38 -7.82
N SER A 29 22.52 9.61 -7.46
CA SER A 29 22.77 10.13 -6.11
C SER A 29 22.01 9.34 -5.05
N SER A 30 20.76 8.97 -5.32
CA SER A 30 19.98 8.11 -4.42
C SER A 30 20.55 6.68 -4.36
N LYS A 31 21.07 6.17 -5.49
CA LYS A 31 21.69 4.84 -5.57
C LYS A 31 22.92 4.78 -4.68
N LYS A 32 23.84 5.72 -4.87
CA LYS A 32 25.03 5.85 -4.03
C LYS A 32 24.67 5.98 -2.56
N TRP A 33 23.69 6.82 -2.23
CA TRP A 33 23.28 7.03 -0.85
C TRP A 33 22.71 5.74 -0.20
N ILE A 34 21.87 4.98 -0.90
CA ILE A 34 21.33 3.70 -0.42
C ILE A 34 22.44 2.69 -0.11
N LEU A 35 23.42 2.57 -1.01
CA LEU A 35 24.55 1.65 -0.85
C LEU A 35 25.47 2.10 0.29
N ASP A 36 25.83 3.39 0.35
CA ASP A 36 26.68 3.95 1.40
C ASP A 36 26.07 3.80 2.81
N ASN A 37 24.74 3.70 2.91
CA ASN A 37 24.00 3.50 4.16
C ASN A 37 23.62 2.03 4.43
N ASN A 38 24.15 1.08 3.65
CA ASN A 38 23.91 -0.36 3.81
C ASN A 38 22.40 -0.75 3.78
N LEU A 39 21.61 -0.04 2.98
CA LEU A 39 20.17 -0.28 2.84
C LEU A 39 19.83 -1.25 1.71
N ALA A 40 20.79 -1.60 0.86
CA ALA A 40 20.63 -2.61 -0.18
C ALA A 40 21.98 -3.24 -0.53
N ASP A 41 21.98 -4.49 -0.99
CA ASP A 41 23.18 -5.18 -1.49
C ASP A 41 23.49 -4.75 -2.93
N GLU A 42 22.43 -4.47 -3.69
CA GLU A 42 22.48 -3.93 -5.04
C GLU A 42 21.51 -2.74 -5.13
N ALA A 43 21.84 -1.74 -5.95
CA ALA A 43 20.90 -0.67 -6.23
C ALA A 43 20.97 -0.25 -7.70
N LEU A 44 19.81 0.03 -8.29
CA LEU A 44 19.64 0.38 -9.70
C LEU A 44 18.94 1.73 -9.78
N ALA A 45 19.50 2.68 -10.53
CA ALA A 45 18.76 3.89 -10.88
C ALA A 45 17.72 3.59 -11.97
N ILE A 46 16.64 4.36 -12.07
CA ILE A 46 15.60 4.20 -13.11
C ILE A 46 16.17 4.03 -14.53
N PRO A 47 17.19 4.81 -14.98
CA PRO A 47 17.77 4.62 -16.31
C PRO A 47 18.45 3.26 -16.52
N GLU A 48 18.95 2.64 -15.44
CA GLU A 48 19.56 1.31 -15.43
C GLU A 48 18.50 0.21 -15.28
N PHE A 49 17.39 0.52 -14.61
CA PHE A 49 16.23 -0.35 -14.48
C PHE A 49 15.53 -0.50 -15.85
N LYS A 50 15.98 -1.48 -16.62
CA LYS A 50 15.29 -1.95 -17.82
C LYS A 50 14.58 -3.24 -17.46
N GLN A 51 13.24 -3.24 -17.38
CA GLN A 51 12.45 -4.42 -16.99
C GLN A 51 12.81 -5.70 -17.76
N TYR A 52 13.12 -5.58 -19.07
CA TYR A 52 13.52 -6.70 -19.92
C TYR A 52 14.95 -7.23 -19.67
N SER A 53 15.75 -6.50 -18.89
CA SER A 53 17.06 -6.93 -18.41
C SER A 53 17.01 -7.43 -16.97
N LEU A 54 15.86 -7.37 -16.29
CA LEU A 54 15.71 -8.02 -15.01
C LEU A 54 15.56 -9.52 -15.23
N GLU A 55 16.52 -10.26 -14.68
CA GLU A 55 16.34 -11.67 -14.37
C GLU A 55 15.34 -11.78 -13.21
N ILE A 56 14.05 -11.51 -13.45
CA ILE A 56 13.02 -11.42 -12.39
C ILE A 56 12.96 -12.69 -11.54
N ARG A 57 13.36 -13.83 -12.11
CA ARG A 57 13.46 -15.13 -11.45
C ARG A 57 14.50 -15.20 -10.33
N LYS A 58 15.44 -14.26 -10.27
CA LYS A 58 16.42 -14.17 -9.17
C LYS A 58 15.81 -13.66 -7.86
N TYR A 59 14.55 -13.20 -7.89
CA TYR A 59 13.86 -12.64 -6.74
C TYR A 59 12.69 -13.52 -6.31
N ASP A 60 12.43 -13.58 -5.01
CA ASP A 60 11.26 -14.23 -4.42
C ASP A 60 10.08 -13.27 -4.22
N LEU A 61 10.37 -11.98 -3.98
CA LEU A 61 9.40 -10.94 -3.65
C LEU A 61 9.79 -9.60 -4.28
N ILE A 62 8.81 -8.93 -4.90
CA ILE A 62 8.90 -7.57 -5.40
C ILE A 62 7.94 -6.68 -4.58
N VAL A 63 8.47 -5.61 -3.98
CA VAL A 63 7.66 -4.64 -3.20
C VAL A 63 7.60 -3.30 -3.93
N LEU A 64 6.41 -2.92 -4.38
CA LEU A 64 6.16 -1.66 -5.06
C LEU A 64 5.95 -0.53 -4.03
N GLY A 65 6.88 0.43 -4.02
CA GLY A 65 6.89 1.56 -3.06
C GLY A 65 6.88 2.92 -3.74
N MET A 66 6.19 3.05 -4.87
CA MET A 66 6.05 4.30 -5.64
C MET A 66 4.62 4.87 -5.48
N PRO A 67 4.34 6.09 -5.98
CA PRO A 67 2.97 6.59 -6.08
C PRO A 67 2.05 5.59 -6.81
N ILE A 68 0.77 5.61 -6.46
CA ILE A 68 -0.23 4.61 -6.81
C ILE A 68 -0.35 4.46 -8.33
N ALA A 69 -0.38 5.58 -9.05
CA ALA A 69 -0.44 5.58 -10.51
C ALA A 69 0.83 4.97 -11.15
N ALA A 70 2.00 5.16 -10.52
CA ALA A 70 3.25 4.57 -10.99
C ALA A 70 3.31 3.06 -10.73
N ASN A 71 2.81 2.59 -9.58
CA ASN A 71 2.69 1.15 -9.31
C ASN A 71 1.80 0.47 -10.35
N GLY A 72 0.65 1.07 -10.70
CA GLY A 72 -0.23 0.50 -11.73
C GLY A 72 0.40 0.40 -13.11
N ARG A 73 1.17 1.42 -13.53
CA ARG A 73 1.94 1.35 -14.79
C ARG A 73 2.98 0.24 -14.75
N LEU A 74 3.75 0.14 -13.66
CA LEU A 74 4.78 -0.88 -13.52
C LEU A 74 4.19 -2.30 -13.49
N LEU A 75 3.03 -2.52 -12.87
CA LEU A 75 2.36 -3.83 -12.95
C LEU A 75 2.06 -4.22 -14.41
N THR A 76 1.51 -3.30 -15.19
CA THR A 76 1.23 -3.53 -16.62
C THR A 76 2.51 -3.80 -17.41
N GLU A 77 3.58 -3.11 -17.08
CA GLU A 77 4.89 -3.25 -17.72
C GLU A 77 5.60 -4.57 -17.35
N LEU A 78 5.38 -5.10 -16.14
CA LEU A 78 5.92 -6.38 -15.69
C LEU A 78 5.15 -7.60 -16.21
N ALA A 79 3.87 -7.44 -16.55
CA ALA A 79 2.98 -8.53 -16.96
C ALA A 79 3.55 -9.43 -18.07
N PRO A 80 4.15 -8.91 -19.17
CA PRO A 80 4.73 -9.75 -20.22
C PRO A 80 5.82 -10.71 -19.72
N LEU A 81 6.60 -10.31 -18.71
CA LEU A 81 7.68 -11.14 -18.14
C LEU A 81 7.13 -12.36 -17.37
N TYR A 82 5.91 -12.25 -16.84
CA TYR A 82 5.19 -13.35 -16.19
C TYR A 82 4.44 -14.21 -17.22
N GLY A 83 3.93 -13.60 -18.29
CA GLY A 83 3.17 -14.26 -19.36
C GLY A 83 4.04 -15.14 -20.27
N GLU A 84 5.20 -14.64 -20.73
CA GLU A 84 6.15 -15.42 -21.55
C GLU A 84 6.63 -16.69 -20.81
N SER A 85 6.74 -16.61 -19.48
CA SER A 85 7.07 -17.72 -18.59
C SER A 85 5.98 -18.80 -18.53
N ARG A 86 4.70 -18.41 -18.53
CA ARG A 86 3.59 -19.39 -18.48
C ARG A 86 3.44 -20.16 -19.80
N TRP A 87 3.77 -19.55 -20.93
CA TRP A 87 3.71 -20.22 -22.24
C TRP A 87 4.94 -21.11 -22.52
N ALA A 88 6.09 -20.81 -21.91
CA ALA A 88 7.27 -21.69 -21.97
C ALA A 88 7.06 -23.03 -21.23
N ASN A 89 6.26 -23.02 -20.15
CA ASN A 89 5.95 -24.21 -19.34
C ASN A 89 4.56 -24.83 -19.64
N GLY A 90 3.74 -24.18 -20.46
CA GLY A 90 2.46 -24.70 -20.94
C GLY A 90 2.67 -25.52 -22.20
N GLY A 91 2.81 -26.85 -22.05
CA GLY A 91 2.84 -27.78 -23.17
C GLY A 91 1.71 -27.51 -24.16
N ARG A 92 2.05 -27.54 -25.46
CA ARG A 92 1.14 -27.55 -26.60
C ARG A 92 -0.15 -28.31 -26.27
N SER A 93 -1.25 -27.61 -25.98
CA SER A 93 -2.56 -28.18 -26.26
C SER A 93 -2.76 -28.02 -27.77
N SER A 94 -2.30 -29.02 -28.53
CA SER A 94 -2.74 -29.18 -29.91
C SER A 94 -4.26 -29.35 -29.87
N GLY A 95 -4.97 -28.32 -30.35
CA GLY A 95 -6.36 -28.47 -30.73
C GLY A 95 -6.42 -29.36 -31.96
N ASP A 96 -6.69 -30.64 -31.76
CA ASP A 96 -7.13 -31.53 -32.83
C ASP A 96 -8.66 -31.55 -32.86
N SER A 97 -9.18 -31.13 -34.01
CA SER A 97 -10.57 -31.37 -34.43
C SER A 97 -10.83 -32.88 -34.52
N PRO A 98 -12.04 -33.37 -34.18
CA PRO A 98 -12.33 -34.79 -34.26
C PRO A 98 -12.68 -35.21 -35.70
N ASP A 99 -11.89 -36.10 -36.28
CA ASP A 99 -12.30 -36.95 -37.40
C ASP A 99 -12.50 -38.39 -36.88
N PRO A 100 -13.68 -39.00 -37.02
CA PRO A 100 -13.95 -40.32 -36.47
C PRO A 100 -13.77 -41.41 -37.54
N SER A 101 -12.71 -42.22 -37.46
CA SER A 101 -12.76 -43.60 -37.97
C SER A 101 -11.63 -44.49 -37.48
N ALA A 102 -12.02 -45.71 -37.05
CA ALA A 102 -11.24 -46.95 -36.87
C ALA A 102 -10.04 -46.90 -35.88
N GLY A 103 -9.87 -47.80 -34.91
CA GLY A 103 -10.15 -49.23 -34.88
C GLY A 103 -8.83 -49.99 -34.64
N SER A 104 -8.80 -50.82 -33.60
CA SER A 104 -7.81 -51.87 -33.26
C SER A 104 -6.67 -51.57 -32.27
N GLU A 105 -6.42 -52.61 -31.49
CA GLU A 105 -5.68 -52.76 -30.24
C GLU A 105 -4.15 -52.84 -30.41
N SER A 106 -3.37 -52.44 -29.39
CA SER A 106 -2.28 -53.27 -28.83
C SER A 106 -1.57 -52.63 -27.63
N SER A 107 -1.06 -53.54 -26.78
CA SER A 107 -0.52 -53.44 -25.41
C SER A 107 0.74 -52.57 -25.20
N PRO A 108 1.07 -52.12 -23.97
CA PRO A 108 2.09 -51.11 -23.72
C PRO A 108 3.50 -51.69 -23.52
N LEU A 109 4.49 -51.11 -24.21
CA LEU A 109 5.91 -51.35 -23.96
C LEU A 109 6.45 -50.33 -22.96
N LYS A 110 6.83 -50.81 -21.77
CA LYS A 110 7.66 -50.09 -20.78
C LYS A 110 9.02 -49.75 -21.40
N ARG A 111 9.41 -48.48 -21.39
CA ARG A 111 10.82 -48.06 -21.51
C ARG A 111 11.41 -47.77 -20.13
N PRO A 112 12.71 -47.99 -19.92
CA PRO A 112 13.36 -47.85 -18.62
C PRO A 112 13.56 -46.37 -18.27
N ALA A 113 13.58 -46.09 -16.97
CA ALA A 113 13.93 -44.79 -16.41
C ALA A 113 15.38 -44.43 -16.74
N GLU A 114 15.58 -43.38 -17.51
CA GLU A 114 16.86 -42.69 -17.62
C GLU A 114 16.89 -41.54 -16.59
N ASN A 115 18.00 -41.49 -15.86
CA ASN A 115 18.29 -40.50 -14.83
C ASN A 115 18.49 -39.13 -15.47
N ASP A 116 17.50 -38.24 -15.38
CA ASP A 116 17.70 -36.80 -15.55
C ASP A 116 18.16 -36.20 -14.22
N SER A 117 19.47 -36.22 -14.00
CA SER A 117 20.14 -35.35 -13.02
C SER A 117 20.58 -34.06 -13.72
N ASP A 118 19.63 -33.16 -13.97
CA ASP A 118 19.89 -31.74 -14.25
C ASP A 118 18.59 -30.94 -14.03
N SER A 119 18.11 -30.91 -12.78
CA SER A 119 17.10 -29.92 -12.39
C SER A 119 17.80 -28.59 -12.10
N ALA A 120 18.08 -27.82 -13.14
CA ALA A 120 18.11 -26.37 -12.99
C ALA A 120 16.78 -26.00 -12.32
N SER A 121 16.83 -25.50 -11.09
CA SER A 121 15.62 -25.13 -10.36
C SER A 121 14.85 -24.11 -11.19
N ASP A 122 13.72 -24.51 -11.73
CA ASP A 122 12.77 -23.61 -12.37
C ASP A 122 12.18 -22.74 -11.25
N SER A 123 12.91 -21.68 -10.88
CA SER A 123 12.56 -20.82 -9.77
C SER A 123 11.21 -20.19 -10.07
N ALA A 124 10.25 -20.38 -9.16
CA ALA A 124 8.93 -19.79 -9.24
C ALA A 124 9.03 -18.28 -9.47
N LEU A 125 8.08 -17.72 -10.23
CA LEU A 125 8.03 -16.27 -10.44
C LEU A 125 7.82 -15.55 -9.10
N PRO A 126 8.41 -14.35 -8.91
CA PRO A 126 8.29 -13.62 -7.65
C PRO A 126 6.85 -13.22 -7.36
N LEU A 127 6.48 -13.26 -6.08
CA LEU A 127 5.29 -12.58 -5.58
C LEU A 127 5.49 -11.06 -5.70
N ILE A 128 4.47 -10.34 -6.13
CA ILE A 128 4.43 -8.88 -6.12
C ILE A 128 3.50 -8.42 -5.01
N THR A 129 3.95 -7.44 -4.23
CA THR A 129 3.12 -6.69 -3.29
C THR A 129 3.44 -5.20 -3.40
N ASP A 130 2.74 -4.36 -2.67
CA ASP A 130 2.92 -2.92 -2.72
C ASP A 130 2.67 -2.26 -1.35
N MET A 131 2.71 -0.93 -1.29
CA MET A 131 2.47 -0.15 -0.07
C MET A 131 1.48 1.00 -0.30
N SER A 132 0.58 0.89 -1.28
CA SER A 132 -0.31 1.98 -1.71
C SER A 132 -1.44 2.23 -0.71
N SER A 133 -1.76 3.51 -0.52
CA SER A 133 -2.80 3.98 0.41
C SER A 133 -4.24 3.81 -0.07
N THR A 134 -4.44 3.45 -1.34
CA THR A 134 -5.74 3.09 -1.92
C THR A 134 -5.60 1.80 -2.69
N ARG A 135 -6.65 0.99 -2.74
CA ARG A 135 -6.58 -0.38 -3.24
C ARG A 135 -7.34 -0.55 -4.55
N THR A 136 -8.63 -0.21 -4.60
CA THR A 136 -9.52 -0.55 -5.73
C THR A 136 -8.89 -0.35 -7.11
N PHE A 137 -8.23 0.79 -7.33
CA PHE A 137 -7.52 1.09 -8.58
C PHE A 137 -6.39 0.08 -8.92
N LEU A 138 -5.49 -0.20 -7.98
CA LEU A 138 -4.32 -1.03 -8.24
C LEU A 138 -4.73 -2.50 -8.43
N GLU A 139 -5.72 -2.92 -7.66
CA GLU A 139 -6.36 -4.22 -7.74
C GLU A 139 -7.08 -4.44 -9.07
N GLU A 140 -7.79 -3.42 -9.58
CA GLU A 140 -8.38 -3.44 -10.91
C GLU A 140 -7.30 -3.58 -12.00
N VAL A 141 -6.18 -2.86 -11.88
CA VAL A 141 -5.06 -2.99 -12.82
C VAL A 141 -4.49 -4.42 -12.77
N ALA A 142 -4.24 -4.97 -11.58
CA ALA A 142 -3.72 -6.33 -11.42
C ALA A 142 -4.68 -7.39 -11.98
N SER A 143 -6.00 -7.19 -11.85
CA SER A 143 -7.01 -8.13 -12.36
C SER A 143 -6.98 -8.31 -13.88
N ARG A 144 -6.49 -7.30 -14.62
CA ARG A 144 -6.35 -7.35 -16.08
C ARG A 144 -5.13 -8.16 -16.54
N HIS A 145 -4.24 -8.50 -15.61
CA HIS A 145 -2.99 -9.23 -15.83
C HIS A 145 -2.94 -10.51 -14.95
N PRO A 146 -3.78 -11.52 -15.23
CA PRO A 146 -3.93 -12.73 -14.40
C PRO A 146 -2.67 -13.62 -14.33
N GLU A 147 -1.65 -13.32 -15.11
CA GLU A 147 -0.31 -13.91 -15.05
C GLU A 147 0.53 -13.41 -13.88
N LEU A 148 0.30 -12.18 -13.39
CA LEU A 148 1.07 -11.58 -12.30
C LEU A 148 0.69 -12.19 -10.96
N THR A 149 1.57 -12.84 -10.21
CA THR A 149 1.27 -13.22 -8.82
C THR A 149 1.33 -11.98 -7.94
N PHE A 150 0.20 -11.29 -7.74
CA PHE A 150 0.09 -10.03 -6.99
C PHE A 150 -0.82 -10.18 -5.78
N ILE A 151 -0.35 -9.75 -4.61
CA ILE A 151 -1.17 -9.58 -3.41
C ILE A 151 -0.98 -8.19 -2.84
N GLY A 152 -2.07 -7.45 -2.76
CA GLY A 152 -2.08 -6.06 -2.32
C GLY A 152 -1.78 -5.88 -0.83
N SER A 153 -1.05 -4.82 -0.48
CA SER A 153 -0.87 -4.45 0.94
C SER A 153 -0.75 -2.96 1.22
N HIS A 154 -1.21 -2.54 2.40
CA HIS A 154 -1.14 -1.18 2.89
C HIS A 154 -0.58 -1.13 4.32
N PRO A 155 0.71 -0.81 4.50
CA PRO A 155 1.26 -0.47 5.80
C PRO A 155 0.71 0.87 6.28
N MET A 156 -0.03 0.87 7.39
CA MET A 156 -0.63 2.03 8.05
C MET A 156 0.42 2.83 8.85
N CYS A 157 1.44 3.29 8.15
CA CYS A 157 2.53 4.10 8.67
C CYS A 157 3.09 5.01 7.59
N GLY A 158 3.70 6.12 8.00
CA GLY A 158 4.29 7.05 7.08
C GLY A 158 4.88 8.27 7.79
N SER A 159 5.39 9.19 6.99
CA SER A 159 5.85 10.50 7.41
C SER A 159 5.61 11.51 6.30
N GLU A 160 5.48 12.76 6.71
CA GLU A 160 5.57 13.96 5.89
C GLU A 160 6.94 14.11 5.20
N ASP A 161 7.98 13.50 5.75
CA ASP A 161 9.34 13.53 5.19
C ASP A 161 9.47 12.62 3.95
N ALA A 162 10.24 13.08 2.97
CA ALA A 162 10.42 12.38 1.70
C ALA A 162 11.87 11.96 1.44
N GLY A 163 12.04 10.98 0.57
CA GLY A 163 13.36 10.49 0.13
C GLY A 163 13.96 9.42 1.05
N PRO A 164 15.01 8.73 0.59
CA PRO A 164 15.59 7.60 1.32
C PRO A 164 16.26 8.02 2.65
N SER A 165 16.74 9.26 2.76
CA SER A 165 17.34 9.79 4.00
C SER A 165 16.37 9.98 5.14
N ALA A 166 15.07 10.02 4.86
CA ALA A 166 14.01 10.11 5.87
C ALA A 166 13.61 8.74 6.46
N PHE A 167 14.37 7.68 6.14
CA PHE A 167 14.02 6.34 6.58
C PHE A 167 13.99 6.22 8.11
N ARG A 168 13.11 5.34 8.60
CA ARG A 168 13.02 4.98 10.02
C ARG A 168 13.10 3.47 10.13
N ASP A 169 14.12 2.99 10.81
CA ASP A 169 14.46 1.57 10.94
C ASP A 169 13.52 0.75 11.85
N ARG A 170 12.49 1.40 12.40
CA ARG A 170 11.38 0.83 13.17
C ARG A 170 10.03 1.37 12.66
N LEU A 171 9.96 1.85 11.42
CA LEU A 171 8.75 2.47 10.87
C LEU A 171 7.54 1.53 10.97
N PHE A 172 7.75 0.25 10.71
CA PHE A 172 6.73 -0.79 10.65
C PHE A 172 6.43 -1.44 12.02
N GLN A 173 7.26 -1.21 13.03
CA GLN A 173 7.10 -1.84 14.36
C GLN A 173 5.78 -1.43 15.00
N ASP A 174 5.00 -2.43 15.41
CA ASP A 174 3.66 -2.32 16.03
C ASP A 174 2.61 -1.60 15.15
N ARG A 175 2.94 -1.35 13.89
CA ARG A 175 2.04 -0.75 12.90
C ARG A 175 1.17 -1.81 12.25
N LEU A 176 -0.03 -1.39 11.88
CA LEU A 176 -0.96 -2.24 11.15
C LEU A 176 -0.51 -2.31 9.68
N VAL A 177 -0.52 -3.50 9.09
CA VAL A 177 -0.51 -3.72 7.65
C VAL A 177 -1.83 -4.37 7.26
N ILE A 178 -2.52 -3.80 6.30
CA ILE A 178 -3.75 -4.39 5.76
C ILE A 178 -3.39 -5.15 4.49
N LEU A 179 -3.65 -6.45 4.46
CA LEU A 179 -3.54 -7.29 3.26
C LEU A 179 -4.89 -7.38 2.55
N ILE A 180 -4.85 -7.37 1.23
CA ILE A 180 -6.06 -7.41 0.40
C ILE A 180 -6.32 -8.83 -0.10
N ARG A 181 -7.10 -9.62 0.66
CA ARG A 181 -7.29 -11.05 0.35
C ARG A 181 -7.96 -11.28 -1.00
N SER A 182 -8.86 -10.41 -1.43
CA SER A 182 -9.56 -10.52 -2.73
C SER A 182 -8.61 -10.58 -3.94
N THR A 183 -7.35 -10.17 -3.79
CA THR A 183 -6.31 -10.31 -4.83
C THR A 183 -5.73 -11.71 -4.95
N LEU A 184 -5.85 -12.55 -3.92
CA LEU A 184 -5.42 -13.94 -3.99
C LEU A 184 -6.34 -14.68 -4.97
N ARG A 185 -5.83 -14.96 -6.17
CA ARG A 185 -6.58 -15.70 -7.17
C ARG A 185 -6.82 -17.15 -6.73
N PRO A 186 -7.92 -17.78 -7.15
CA PRO A 186 -8.19 -19.19 -6.86
C PRO A 186 -7.09 -20.16 -7.31
N SER A 187 -6.31 -19.78 -8.33
CA SER A 187 -5.19 -20.58 -8.84
C SER A 187 -3.92 -20.47 -7.99
N GLU A 188 -3.83 -19.49 -7.08
CA GLU A 188 -2.67 -19.30 -6.22
C GLU A 188 -2.88 -20.05 -4.90
N PRO A 189 -1.86 -20.78 -4.39
CA PRO A 189 -2.00 -21.52 -3.15
C PRO A 189 -2.10 -20.55 -1.96
N GLU A 190 -2.88 -20.91 -0.93
CA GLU A 190 -2.99 -20.13 0.32
C GLU A 190 -1.62 -19.84 0.97
N SER A 191 -0.64 -20.73 0.76
CA SER A 191 0.75 -20.53 1.19
C SER A 191 1.39 -19.24 0.66
N THR A 192 0.95 -18.72 -0.50
CA THR A 192 1.45 -17.46 -1.06
C THR A 192 1.01 -16.27 -0.21
N TYR A 193 -0.26 -16.25 0.20
CA TYR A 193 -0.79 -15.24 1.11
C TYR A 193 -0.11 -15.33 2.48
N GLU A 194 0.05 -16.55 3.00
CA GLU A 194 0.69 -16.77 4.29
C GLU A 194 2.16 -16.32 4.31
N LYS A 195 2.91 -16.54 3.22
CA LYS A 195 4.27 -16.00 3.06
C LYS A 195 4.30 -14.48 3.18
N LEU A 196 3.35 -13.78 2.55
CA LEU A 196 3.27 -12.32 2.64
C LEU A 196 2.89 -11.84 4.04
N ARG A 197 1.96 -12.55 4.70
CA ARG A 197 1.57 -12.29 6.09
C ARG A 197 2.76 -12.42 7.02
N ILE A 198 3.55 -13.50 6.88
CA ILE A 198 4.78 -13.72 7.64
C ILE A 198 5.82 -12.64 7.33
N PHE A 199 5.99 -12.25 6.07
CA PHE A 199 6.90 -11.19 5.66
C PHE A 199 6.60 -9.88 6.41
N TRP A 200 5.36 -9.40 6.40
CA TRP A 200 5.00 -8.16 7.10
C TRP A 200 5.11 -8.29 8.63
N ALA A 201 4.77 -9.46 9.19
CA ALA A 201 4.97 -9.73 10.61
C ALA A 201 6.45 -9.74 11.00
N SER A 202 7.34 -10.20 10.12
CA SER A 202 8.79 -10.28 10.36
C SER A 202 9.47 -8.91 10.51
N VAL A 203 8.85 -7.84 10.00
CA VAL A 203 9.30 -6.45 10.19
C VAL A 203 8.59 -5.76 11.36
N GLY A 204 7.91 -6.53 12.22
CA GLY A 204 7.26 -6.06 13.44
C GLY A 204 5.83 -5.54 13.25
N SER A 205 5.24 -5.73 12.06
CA SER A 205 3.86 -5.27 11.82
C SER A 205 2.82 -6.22 12.40
N ARG A 206 1.67 -5.67 12.79
CA ARG A 206 0.43 -6.43 12.99
C ARG A 206 -0.31 -6.52 11.67
N VAL A 207 -0.77 -7.71 11.29
CA VAL A 207 -1.42 -7.90 9.99
C VAL A 207 -2.92 -8.07 10.18
N SER A 208 -3.71 -7.32 9.40
CA SER A 208 -5.15 -7.49 9.25
C SER A 208 -5.48 -7.68 7.78
N GLU A 209 -6.73 -8.04 7.51
CA GLU A 209 -7.23 -8.28 6.17
C GLU A 209 -8.48 -7.46 5.90
N LEU A 210 -8.61 -6.96 4.67
CA LEU A 210 -9.83 -6.40 4.11
C LEU A 210 -9.93 -6.79 2.62
N ASN A 211 -11.08 -6.61 1.99
CA ASN A 211 -11.13 -6.49 0.53
C ASN A 211 -10.84 -5.04 0.13
N GLU A 212 -10.58 -4.81 -1.15
CA GLU A 212 -10.18 -3.52 -1.72
C GLU A 212 -11.25 -2.43 -1.55
N VAL A 213 -12.53 -2.82 -1.65
CA VAL A 213 -13.67 -1.90 -1.56
C VAL A 213 -13.87 -1.43 -0.12
N ASP A 214 -13.91 -2.36 0.83
CA ASP A 214 -14.04 -2.07 2.25
C ASP A 214 -12.84 -1.28 2.76
N HIS A 215 -11.64 -1.62 2.30
CA HIS A 215 -10.45 -0.83 2.58
C HIS A 215 -10.65 0.64 2.17
N ASP A 216 -10.95 0.89 0.90
CA ASP A 216 -11.03 2.27 0.40
C ASP A 216 -12.17 3.07 1.05
N LEU A 217 -13.30 2.40 1.35
CA LEU A 217 -14.39 2.98 2.12
C LEU A 217 -13.93 3.37 3.53
N VAL A 218 -13.40 2.41 4.30
CA VAL A 218 -12.98 2.64 5.69
C VAL A 218 -11.89 3.72 5.76
N LEU A 219 -10.90 3.66 4.87
CA LEU A 219 -9.80 4.62 4.85
C LEU A 219 -10.24 6.01 4.40
N ALA A 220 -11.35 6.15 3.66
CA ALA A 220 -11.92 7.46 3.38
C ALA A 220 -12.32 8.18 4.68
N TYR A 221 -12.92 7.48 5.65
CA TYR A 221 -13.32 8.07 6.93
C TYR A 221 -12.18 8.12 7.96
N LEU A 222 -11.35 7.08 8.04
CA LEU A 222 -10.33 6.95 9.09
C LEU A 222 -8.97 7.59 8.73
N SER A 223 -8.78 8.01 7.49
CA SER A 223 -7.52 8.62 7.03
C SER A 223 -7.73 9.79 6.07
N HIS A 224 -8.43 9.59 4.96
CA HIS A 224 -8.46 10.58 3.87
C HIS A 224 -9.22 11.86 4.22
N ALA A 225 -10.48 11.75 4.66
CA ALA A 225 -11.27 12.91 5.08
C ALA A 225 -10.61 13.67 6.24
N PRO A 226 -10.08 13.03 7.31
CA PRO A 226 -9.34 13.72 8.36
C PRO A 226 -8.19 14.62 7.85
N HIS A 227 -7.40 14.17 6.87
CA HIS A 227 -6.32 14.99 6.29
C HIS A 227 -6.86 16.20 5.50
N LEU A 228 -7.92 15.99 4.73
CA LEU A 228 -8.55 17.07 3.96
C LEU A 228 -9.24 18.09 4.87
N VAL A 229 -9.91 17.63 5.93
CA VAL A 229 -10.52 18.48 6.95
C VAL A 229 -9.45 19.24 7.74
N SER A 230 -8.31 18.61 8.06
CA SER A 230 -7.16 19.29 8.67
C SER A 230 -6.63 20.43 7.78
N SER A 231 -6.50 20.18 6.47
CA SER A 231 -6.08 21.18 5.49
C SER A 231 -7.11 22.31 5.33
N LEU A 232 -8.39 21.96 5.37
CA LEU A 232 -9.50 22.93 5.37
C LEU A 232 -9.45 23.80 6.62
N LEU A 233 -9.24 23.21 7.81
CA LEU A 233 -9.13 23.91 9.08
C LEU A 233 -7.99 24.94 9.01
N ALA A 234 -6.80 24.53 8.57
CA ALA A 234 -5.66 25.45 8.37
C ALA A 234 -6.04 26.63 7.47
N THR A 235 -6.71 26.33 6.35
CA THR A 235 -7.09 27.32 5.35
C THR A 235 -8.15 28.30 5.87
N VAL A 236 -9.19 27.81 6.55
CA VAL A 236 -10.27 28.65 7.11
C VAL A 236 -9.72 29.56 8.20
N THR A 237 -8.90 29.03 9.11
CA THR A 237 -8.27 29.82 10.18
C THR A 237 -7.37 30.91 9.61
N ALA A 238 -6.53 30.60 8.62
CA ALA A 238 -5.61 31.57 8.02
C ALA A 238 -6.32 32.63 7.17
N LYS A 239 -7.47 32.31 6.57
CA LYS A 239 -8.23 33.24 5.70
C LYS A 239 -8.99 34.33 6.44
N ARG A 240 -9.20 34.20 7.76
CA ARG A 240 -9.86 35.25 8.56
C ARG A 240 -8.87 36.39 8.84
N PRO A 241 -9.02 37.59 8.24
CA PRO A 241 -8.00 38.64 8.30
C PRO A 241 -7.66 39.07 9.73
N GLU A 242 -8.66 39.12 10.61
CA GLU A 242 -8.48 39.48 12.01
C GLU A 242 -7.65 38.45 12.76
N VAL A 243 -7.88 37.15 12.51
CA VAL A 243 -7.10 36.06 13.11
C VAL A 243 -5.66 36.13 12.63
N ALA A 244 -5.44 36.29 11.32
CA ALA A 244 -4.10 36.39 10.75
C ALA A 244 -3.33 37.59 11.31
N ARG A 245 -3.97 38.75 11.40
CA ARG A 245 -3.37 39.97 11.96
C ARG A 245 -3.04 39.83 13.45
N ILE A 246 -4.03 39.45 14.27
CA ILE A 246 -3.85 39.32 15.73
C ILE A 246 -2.80 38.27 16.07
N ASN A 247 -2.81 37.11 15.39
CA ASN A 247 -1.82 36.08 15.59
C ASN A 247 -0.42 36.50 15.12
N GLY A 248 -0.31 37.26 14.02
CA GLY A 248 0.95 37.76 13.48
C GLY A 248 1.61 38.87 14.31
N GLU A 249 0.82 39.64 15.07
CA GLU A 249 1.31 40.65 16.02
C GLU A 249 1.80 40.04 17.33
N SER A 250 1.43 38.79 17.63
CA SER A 250 1.82 38.12 18.85
C SER A 250 3.29 37.64 18.79
N PRO A 251 4.10 37.85 19.84
CA PRO A 251 5.49 37.38 19.87
C PRO A 251 5.60 35.84 19.85
N ILE A 252 4.52 35.15 20.22
CA ILE A 252 4.39 33.68 20.18
C ILE A 252 3.06 33.35 19.51
N PRO A 253 2.98 32.38 18.57
CA PRO A 253 1.71 32.03 17.93
C PRO A 253 0.60 31.70 18.93
N ILE A 254 -0.55 32.37 18.81
CA ILE A 254 -1.76 32.18 19.62
C ILE A 254 -2.43 30.87 19.21
N THR A 255 -1.84 29.77 19.64
CA THR A 255 -2.24 28.42 19.27
C THR A 255 -2.14 27.48 20.48
N GLY A 256 -3.21 26.72 20.73
CA GLY A 256 -3.23 25.67 21.74
C GLY A 256 -2.73 24.32 21.21
N GLY A 257 -2.47 23.37 22.11
CA GLY A 257 -2.02 22.01 21.74
C GLY A 257 -2.99 21.29 20.80
N GLY A 258 -4.30 21.34 21.09
CA GLY A 258 -5.31 20.66 20.26
C GLY A 258 -5.36 21.14 18.81
N LEU A 259 -5.19 22.44 18.55
CA LEU A 259 -5.11 22.95 17.18
C LEU A 259 -3.84 22.46 16.49
N ARG A 260 -2.69 22.45 17.19
CA ARG A 260 -1.43 21.94 16.62
C ARG A 260 -1.54 20.47 16.24
N ASP A 261 -2.19 19.65 17.07
CA ASP A 261 -2.41 18.23 16.80
C ASP A 261 -3.30 18.02 15.57
N MET A 262 -4.39 18.79 15.46
CA MET A 262 -5.29 18.73 14.30
C MET A 262 -4.61 19.20 13.02
N LEU A 263 -3.77 20.25 13.08
CA LEU A 263 -3.09 20.82 11.90
C LEU A 263 -1.83 20.06 11.49
N ARG A 264 -1.30 19.17 12.34
CA ARG A 264 -0.08 18.40 12.05
C ARG A 264 -0.13 17.70 10.68
N ILE A 265 -1.28 17.12 10.34
CA ILE A 265 -1.45 16.35 9.10
C ILE A 265 -1.76 17.22 7.87
N ALA A 266 -2.05 18.51 8.03
CA ALA A 266 -2.16 19.47 6.93
C ALA A 266 -0.82 19.72 6.22
N GLY A 267 0.32 19.36 6.85
CA GLY A 267 1.66 19.44 6.27
C GLY A 267 2.02 18.28 5.33
N SER A 268 1.06 17.41 4.98
CA SER A 268 1.33 16.22 4.16
C SER A 268 1.72 16.56 2.71
N ASN A 269 2.51 15.70 2.07
CA ASN A 269 3.01 15.90 0.71
C ASN A 269 1.88 15.98 -0.34
N PRO A 270 1.71 17.11 -1.05
CA PRO A 270 0.65 17.28 -2.05
C PRO A 270 0.67 16.26 -3.20
N GLU A 271 1.85 15.83 -3.67
CA GLU A 271 1.98 14.87 -4.77
C GLU A 271 1.38 13.52 -4.40
N MET A 272 1.62 13.05 -3.17
CA MET A 272 1.04 11.81 -2.66
C MET A 272 -0.49 11.89 -2.57
N TRP A 273 -1.01 13.05 -2.14
CA TRP A 273 -2.46 13.26 -1.99
C TRP A 273 -3.20 13.37 -3.33
N GLN A 274 -2.54 13.79 -4.41
CA GLN A 274 -3.15 13.81 -5.75
C GLN A 274 -3.59 12.41 -6.19
N ASP A 275 -2.73 11.41 -5.98
CA ASP A 275 -3.06 10.02 -6.31
C ASP A 275 -4.22 9.52 -5.44
N ILE A 276 -4.16 9.69 -4.12
CA ILE A 276 -5.22 9.27 -3.18
C ILE A 276 -6.57 9.89 -3.54
N LEU A 277 -6.60 11.19 -3.82
CA LEU A 277 -7.82 11.91 -4.22
C LEU A 277 -8.39 11.39 -5.54
N THR A 278 -7.53 10.97 -6.46
CA THR A 278 -7.94 10.49 -7.78
C THR A 278 -8.45 9.05 -7.70
N THR A 279 -7.72 8.17 -7.02
CA THR A 279 -8.01 6.73 -6.97
C THR A 279 -9.11 6.37 -5.97
N ASN A 280 -9.36 7.20 -4.96
CA ASN A 280 -10.44 6.99 -3.99
C ASN A 280 -11.48 8.14 -3.97
N ARG A 281 -11.65 8.82 -5.10
CA ARG A 281 -12.53 10.00 -5.23
C ARG A 281 -13.95 9.77 -4.72
N LYS A 282 -14.52 8.60 -5.03
CA LYS A 282 -15.91 8.26 -4.70
C LYS A 282 -16.15 8.30 -3.18
N TYR A 283 -15.40 7.52 -2.41
CA TYR A 283 -15.58 7.43 -0.96
C TYR A 283 -15.07 8.67 -0.23
N ILE A 284 -14.05 9.35 -0.78
CA ILE A 284 -13.62 10.67 -0.26
C ILE A 284 -14.75 11.70 -0.40
N LEU A 285 -15.43 11.75 -1.54
CA LEU A 285 -16.55 12.68 -1.73
C LEU A 285 -17.72 12.36 -0.80
N GLU A 286 -18.03 11.08 -0.62
CA GLU A 286 -19.06 10.60 0.31
C GLU A 286 -18.75 11.02 1.75
N SER A 287 -17.56 10.67 2.25
CA SER A 287 -17.12 11.06 3.59
C SER A 287 -17.11 12.58 3.78
N LEU A 288 -16.61 13.37 2.83
CA LEU A 288 -16.64 14.84 2.94
C LEU A 288 -18.06 15.42 3.02
N LYS A 289 -19.04 14.82 2.34
CA LYS A 289 -20.45 15.22 2.46
C LYS A 289 -21.01 14.89 3.83
N ASP A 290 -20.65 13.75 4.41
CA ASP A 290 -21.07 13.38 5.76
C ASP A 290 -20.45 14.30 6.82
N PHE A 291 -19.16 14.63 6.67
CA PHE A 291 -18.51 15.64 7.52
C PHE A 291 -19.20 17.01 7.42
N ARG A 292 -19.60 17.43 6.20
CA ARG A 292 -20.37 18.66 6.01
C ARG A 292 -21.72 18.58 6.72
N ASN A 293 -22.47 17.51 6.55
CA ASN A 293 -23.77 17.35 7.19
C ASN A 293 -23.64 17.40 8.73
N GLY A 294 -22.61 16.75 9.30
CA GLY A 294 -22.32 16.85 10.74
C GLY A 294 -21.92 18.26 11.20
N LEU A 295 -21.23 19.03 10.35
CA LEU A 295 -20.94 20.44 10.61
C LEU A 295 -22.20 21.30 10.57
N ASP A 296 -23.09 21.06 9.60
CA ASP A 296 -24.37 21.77 9.47
C ASP A 296 -25.27 21.52 10.70
N GLU A 297 -25.33 20.28 11.19
CA GLU A 297 -25.99 19.94 12.46
C GLU A 297 -25.40 20.72 13.65
N LEU A 298 -24.07 20.77 13.75
CA LEU A 298 -23.39 21.52 14.81
C LEU A 298 -23.69 23.03 14.73
N ILE A 299 -23.71 23.61 13.52
CA ILE A 299 -24.05 25.01 13.31
C ILE A 299 -25.48 25.28 13.81
N GLN A 300 -26.45 24.45 13.41
CA GLN A 300 -27.85 24.61 13.81
C GLN A 300 -28.01 24.57 15.34
N THR A 301 -27.26 23.71 16.02
CA THR A 301 -27.29 23.68 17.49
C THR A 301 -26.72 24.96 18.09
N VAL A 302 -25.59 25.45 17.61
CA VAL A 302 -24.99 26.70 18.11
C VAL A 302 -25.95 27.88 17.91
N GLU A 303 -26.68 27.91 16.78
CA GLU A 303 -27.68 28.94 16.51
C GLU A 303 -28.91 28.87 17.42
N THR A 304 -29.23 27.70 17.97
CA THR A 304 -30.42 27.46 18.79
C THR A 304 -30.15 27.44 20.30
N ASP A 305 -28.90 27.64 20.73
CA ASP A 305 -28.43 27.69 22.13
C ASP A 305 -28.87 26.48 22.98
N SER A 306 -28.92 25.28 22.38
CA SER A 306 -29.34 24.06 23.06
C SER A 306 -28.19 23.41 23.84
N LEU A 307 -28.05 23.76 25.12
CA LEU A 307 -27.02 23.20 26.02
C LEU A 307 -27.21 21.70 26.31
N ASP A 308 -28.45 21.21 26.32
CA ASP A 308 -28.75 19.79 26.51
C ASP A 308 -28.24 18.96 25.32
N TRP A 309 -28.49 19.43 24.10
CA TRP A 309 -27.97 18.79 22.90
C TRP A 309 -26.43 18.75 22.91
N TRP A 310 -25.76 19.83 23.34
CA TRP A 310 -24.30 19.87 23.40
C TRP A 310 -23.72 18.79 24.31
N SER A 311 -24.31 18.62 25.49
CA SER A 311 -23.86 17.62 26.47
C SER A 311 -24.03 16.20 25.93
N ASP A 312 -25.18 15.90 25.33
CA ASP A 312 -25.46 14.61 24.71
C ASP A 312 -24.55 14.34 23.50
N TRP A 313 -24.33 15.34 22.67
CA TRP A 313 -23.43 15.24 21.52
C TRP A 313 -22.00 14.97 21.96
N GLN A 314 -21.48 15.69 22.96
CA GLN A 314 -20.13 15.46 23.49
C GLN A 314 -19.96 14.07 24.11
N ASN A 315 -20.95 13.58 24.85
CA ASN A 315 -20.91 12.23 25.41
C ASN A 315 -20.87 11.16 24.32
N ARG A 316 -21.68 11.31 23.27
CA ARG A 316 -21.63 10.42 22.09
C ARG A 316 -20.29 10.50 21.37
N SER A 317 -19.78 11.70 21.13
CA SER A 317 -18.47 11.92 20.50
C SER A 317 -17.32 11.28 21.29
N ARG A 318 -17.36 11.33 22.62
CA ARG A 318 -16.39 10.65 23.48
C ARG A 318 -16.46 9.13 23.33
N LYS A 319 -17.68 8.57 23.32
CA LYS A 319 -17.89 7.13 23.12
C LYS A 319 -17.34 6.68 21.76
N TYR A 320 -17.72 7.36 20.68
CA TYR A 320 -17.23 7.04 19.34
C TYR A 320 -15.71 7.18 19.20
N ARG A 321 -15.10 8.20 19.83
CA ARG A 321 -13.64 8.31 19.90
C ARG A 321 -13.02 7.06 20.52
N ASN A 322 -13.56 6.59 21.64
CA ASN A 322 -13.02 5.43 22.33
C ASN A 322 -13.14 4.16 21.46
N GLU A 323 -14.29 3.96 20.81
CA GLU A 323 -14.51 2.85 19.87
C GLU A 323 -13.52 2.89 18.69
N ILE A 324 -13.42 4.03 18.00
CA ILE A 324 -12.55 4.20 16.82
C ILE A 324 -11.07 4.01 17.18
N CYS A 325 -10.64 4.54 18.33
CA CYS A 325 -9.25 4.47 18.76
C CYS A 325 -8.92 3.19 19.55
N GLY A 326 -9.90 2.35 19.86
CA GLY A 326 -9.73 1.17 20.71
C GLY A 326 -9.30 1.52 22.14
N TYR A 327 -9.77 2.66 22.68
CA TYR A 327 -9.55 3.00 24.08
C TYR A 327 -10.56 2.27 24.96
N GLU A 328 -10.09 1.74 26.10
CA GLU A 328 -10.97 1.20 27.14
C GLU A 328 -11.90 2.30 27.66
N GLU A 329 -13.16 1.96 27.97
CA GLU A 329 -14.20 2.93 28.37
C GLU A 329 -13.86 3.71 29.65
N ASP A 330 -12.95 3.19 30.49
CA ASP A 330 -12.66 3.71 31.84
C ASP A 330 -11.37 4.56 31.96
N ARG A 331 -10.91 5.21 30.87
CA ARG A 331 -9.80 6.19 30.92
C ARG A 331 -10.23 7.64 30.74
#